data_AF-A0A2V3W6Z2-F1
#
_entry.id   AF-A0A2V3W6Z2-F1
#
_cell.length_a   1.000
_cell.length_b   1.000
_cell.length_c   1.000
_cell.angle_alpha   90.00
_cell.angle_beta   90.00
_cell.angle_gamma   90.00
#
_symmetry.space_group_name_H-M   'P 1'
#
loop_
_entity.id
_entity.type
_entity.pdbx_description
1 polymer ?
#
loop_
_entity_poly.entity_id
_entity_poly.type
_entity_poly.pdbx_seq_one_letter_code
_entity_poly.pdbx_strand_id
1 'polypeptide(L)'
;MTRAHMIADGGGGAAKIEISVDDITLIFKQIESILNEFETTIVPNVEQLKGCHFYTSGKAQKAMDVFQEANEKTMEVYTHYSRASTLVIETLNKMIEMDEAIAMQIFEGLDMI
;
A
#
# COMPACT_ATOMS: atom_id res chain seq x y z
N MET A 1 -8.42 2.49 -24.55
CA MET A 1 -8.19 2.67 -23.11
C MET A 1 -9.55 2.67 -22.44
N THR A 2 -9.91 1.57 -21.78
CA THR A 2 -11.21 1.42 -21.10
C THR A 2 -11.04 1.95 -19.68
N ARG A 3 -11.76 3.02 -19.32
CA ARG A 3 -11.75 3.60 -17.96
C ARG A 3 -12.79 2.85 -17.12
N ALA A 4 -12.35 2.15 -16.07
CA ALA A 4 -13.24 1.54 -15.09
C ALA A 4 -13.86 2.64 -14.20
N HIS A 5 -15.18 2.61 -13.99
CA HIS A 5 -15.91 3.62 -13.22
C HIS A 5 -16.36 3.02 -11.88
N MET A 6 -15.62 3.31 -10.81
CA MET A 6 -15.96 2.92 -9.44
C MET A 6 -16.91 3.92 -8.80
N ILE A 7 -18.12 3.49 -8.43
CA ILE A 7 -18.96 4.24 -7.50
C ILE A 7 -18.76 3.64 -6.11
N ALA A 8 -18.00 4.32 -5.26
CA ALA A 8 -17.92 3.98 -3.84
C ALA A 8 -19.21 4.45 -3.15
N ASP A 9 -20.08 3.53 -2.75
CA ASP A 9 -21.28 3.83 -1.97
C ASP A 9 -20.89 4.04 -0.50
N GLY A 10 -20.93 5.30 -0.08
CA GLY A 10 -20.60 5.73 1.28
C GLY A 10 -20.92 7.22 1.42
N GLY A 11 -21.99 7.53 2.16
CA GLY A 11 -22.53 8.87 2.33
C GLY A 11 -21.49 9.94 2.71
N GLY A 12 -21.56 11.07 2.02
CA GLY A 12 -20.65 12.21 2.18
C GLY A 12 -19.83 12.47 0.92
N GLY A 13 -20.48 13.04 -0.11
CA GLY A 13 -19.83 13.51 -1.34
C GLY A 13 -18.95 12.45 -2.00
N ALA A 14 -19.57 11.49 -2.71
CA ALA A 14 -18.89 10.41 -3.42
C ALA A 14 -17.71 10.96 -4.24
N ALA A 15 -16.51 10.85 -3.69
CA ALA A 15 -15.28 11.20 -4.38
C ALA A 15 -15.12 10.18 -5.51
N LYS A 16 -15.31 10.64 -6.75
CA LYS A 16 -15.09 9.79 -7.93
C LYS A 16 -13.60 9.46 -7.99
N ILE A 17 -13.27 8.18 -7.85
CA ILE A 17 -11.92 7.70 -8.09
C ILE A 17 -11.77 7.55 -9.61
N GLU A 18 -11.22 8.57 -10.27
CA GLU A 18 -10.84 8.51 -11.68
C GLU A 18 -9.40 8.00 -11.81
N ILE A 19 -9.24 6.67 -11.82
CA ILE A 19 -7.95 6.03 -12.08
C ILE A 19 -8.14 4.84 -13.02
N SER A 20 -7.18 4.60 -13.91
CA SER A 20 -7.22 3.43 -14.81
C SER A 20 -6.70 2.18 -14.11
N VAL A 21 -7.09 1.00 -14.60
CA VAL A 21 -6.58 -0.30 -14.13
C VAL A 21 -5.05 -0.37 -14.27
N ASP A 22 -4.51 0.15 -15.37
CA ASP A 22 -3.06 0.17 -15.63
C ASP A 22 -2.32 1.02 -14.59
N ASP A 23 -2.85 2.21 -14.28
CA ASP A 23 -2.24 3.13 -13.32
C ASP A 23 -2.25 2.55 -11.91
N ILE A 24 -3.37 1.97 -11.47
CA ILE A 24 -3.45 1.36 -10.13
C ILE A 24 -2.60 0.08 -10.04
N THR A 25 -2.48 -0.68 -11.14
CA THR A 25 -1.55 -1.82 -11.23
C THR A 25 -0.09 -1.38 -11.13
N LEU A 26 0.26 -0.25 -11.74
CA LEU A 26 1.59 0.34 -11.62
C LEU A 26 1.88 0.76 -10.17
N ILE A 27 0.93 1.42 -9.52
CA ILE A 27 1.02 1.81 -8.10
C ILE A 27 1.21 0.58 -7.22
N PHE A 28 0.44 -0.49 -7.45
CA PHE A 28 0.58 -1.76 -6.73
C PHE A 28 2.01 -2.30 -6.81
N LYS A 29 2.58 -2.40 -8.02
CA LYS A 29 3.96 -2.88 -8.23
C LYS A 29 5.00 -2.01 -7.53
N GLN A 30 4.80 -0.69 -7.51
CA GLN A 30 5.70 0.23 -6.81
C GLN A 30 5.65 0.02 -5.29
N ILE A 31 4.44 -0.12 -4.72
CA ILE A 31 4.28 -0.38 -3.29
C ILE A 31 4.89 -1.74 -2.93
N GLU A 32 4.67 -2.77 -3.74
CA GLU A 32 5.26 -4.10 -3.55
C GLU A 32 6.80 -4.04 -3.55
N SER A 33 7.40 -3.30 -4.48
CA SER A 33 8.85 -3.10 -4.52
C SER A 33 9.38 -2.41 -3.27
N ILE A 34 8.67 -1.42 -2.73
CA ILE A 34 9.05 -0.73 -1.50
C ILE A 34 8.96 -1.67 -0.30
N LEU A 35 7.86 -2.42 -0.18
CA LEU A 35 7.67 -3.38 0.91
C LEU A 35 8.75 -4.47 0.91
N ASN A 36 9.11 -4.97 -0.28
CA ASN A 36 10.20 -5.93 -0.42
C ASN A 36 11.55 -5.37 0.08
N GLU A 37 11.90 -4.12 -0.27
CA GLU A 37 13.10 -3.47 0.25
C GLU A 37 13.07 -3.34 1.78
N PHE A 38 11.90 -3.02 2.34
CA PHE A 38 11.72 -2.97 3.78
C PHE A 38 11.97 -4.33 4.44
N GLU A 39 11.36 -5.39 3.92
CA GLU A 39 11.45 -6.75 4.49
C GLU A 39 12.85 -7.36 4.34
N THR A 40 13.53 -7.12 3.21
CA THR A 40 14.81 -7.77 2.89
C THR A 40 16.04 -7.00 3.38
N THR A 41 15.95 -5.67 3.46
CA THR A 41 17.10 -4.82 3.81
C THR A 41 16.87 -4.05 5.10
N ILE A 42 15.77 -3.30 5.19
CA ILE A 42 15.62 -2.26 6.23
C ILE A 42 15.31 -2.88 7.60
N VAL A 43 14.31 -3.76 7.68
CA VAL A 43 13.90 -4.40 8.93
C VAL A 43 15.06 -5.17 9.59
N PRO A 44 15.81 -6.03 8.87
CA PRO A 44 16.98 -6.71 9.46
C PRO A 44 18.04 -5.74 9.99
N ASN A 45 18.30 -4.65 9.28
CA ASN A 45 19.30 -3.65 9.70
C ASN A 45 18.83 -2.87 10.93
N VAL A 46 17.56 -2.49 11.00
CA VAL A 46 16.97 -1.86 12.19
C VAL A 46 17.06 -2.76 13.42
N GLU A 47 16.80 -4.07 13.26
CA GLU A 47 16.93 -5.05 14.34
C GLU A 47 18.39 -5.21 14.82
N GLN A 48 19.35 -5.27 13.89
CA GLN A 48 20.77 -5.32 14.23
C GLN A 48 21.21 -4.06 15.00
N LEU A 49 20.75 -2.88 14.59
CA LEU A 49 21.07 -1.62 15.25
C LEU A 49 20.47 -1.55 16.67
N LYS A 50 19.26 -2.06 16.87
CA LYS A 50 18.64 -2.15 18.22
C LYS A 50 19.45 -3.02 19.18
N GLY A 51 20.15 -4.04 18.68
CA GLY A 51 21.02 -4.92 19.48
C GLY A 51 22.41 -4.37 19.79
N CYS A 52 22.81 -3.22 19.24
CA CYS A 52 24.14 -2.66 19.43
C CYS A 52 24.24 -1.80 20.71
N HIS A 53 24.95 -2.30 21.73
CA HIS A 53 25.18 -1.58 23.01
C HIS A 53 26.59 -0.98 23.14
N PHE A 54 27.10 -0.34 22.09
CA PHE A 54 28.47 0.19 22.09
C PHE A 54 28.66 1.49 22.90
N TYR A 55 27.61 2.30 23.07
CA TYR A 55 27.71 3.61 23.73
C TYR A 55 26.74 3.72 24.90
N THR A 56 27.24 3.43 26.11
CA THR A 56 26.42 3.35 27.34
C THR A 56 26.41 4.65 28.16
N SER A 57 27.15 5.69 27.76
CA SER A 57 27.15 6.97 28.48
C SER A 57 27.61 8.17 27.61
N GLY A 58 27.32 9.38 28.10
CA GLY A 58 27.81 10.63 27.55
C GLY A 58 27.10 11.08 26.27
N LYS A 59 27.76 11.94 25.48
CA LYS A 59 27.18 12.50 24.22
C LYS A 59 26.85 11.42 23.18
N ALA A 60 27.52 10.27 23.23
CA ALA A 60 27.31 9.16 22.31
C ALA A 60 26.01 8.39 22.61
N GLN A 61 25.59 8.32 23.87
CA GLN A 61 24.29 7.74 24.24
C GLN A 61 23.13 8.57 23.67
N LYS A 62 23.20 9.90 23.75
CA LYS A 62 22.20 10.79 23.15
C LYS A 62 22.06 10.61 21.63
N ALA A 63 23.15 10.25 20.95
CA ALA A 63 23.08 9.92 19.53
C ALA A 63 22.33 8.61 19.29
N MET A 64 22.50 7.61 20.15
CA MET A 64 21.75 6.34 20.08
C MET A 64 20.25 6.54 20.31
N ASP A 65 19.84 7.48 21.16
CA ASP A 65 18.42 7.82 21.36
C ASP A 65 17.77 8.33 20.06
N VAL A 66 18.47 9.16 19.28
CA VAL A 66 18.00 9.65 17.96
C VAL A 66 17.90 8.51 16.95
N PHE A 67 18.84 7.55 16.99
CA PHE A 67 18.77 6.36 16.14
C PHE A 67 17.54 5.49 16.46
N GLN A 68 17.16 5.39 17.74
CA GLN A 68 15.95 4.67 18.12
C GLN A 68 14.69 5.34 17.55
N GLU A 69 14.55 6.67 17.70
CA GLU A 69 13.41 7.42 17.15
C GLU A 69 13.36 7.30 15.62
N ALA A 70 14.51 7.38 14.94
CA ALA A 70 14.58 7.23 13.49
C ALA A 70 14.18 5.82 13.03
N ASN A 71 14.59 4.79 13.78
CA ASN A 71 14.20 3.41 13.52
C ASN A 71 12.68 3.21 13.70
N GLU A 72 12.09 3.80 14.74
CA GLU A 72 10.63 3.74 14.97
C GLU A 72 9.86 4.40 13.82
N LYS A 73 10.24 5.62 13.41
CA LYS A 73 9.64 6.30 12.25
C LYS A 73 9.81 5.52 10.95
N THR A 74 10.94 4.84 10.78
CA THR A 74 11.17 3.97 9.62
C THR A 74 10.16 2.80 9.59
N MET A 75 9.85 2.21 10.76
CA MET A 75 8.83 1.17 10.86
C MET A 75 7.39 1.70 10.68
N GLU A 76 7.13 2.96 11.02
CA GLU A 76 5.85 3.62 10.70
C GLU A 76 5.66 3.74 9.17
N VAL A 77 6.71 4.10 8.44
CA VAL A 77 6.68 4.15 6.96
C VAL A 77 6.33 2.78 6.38
N TYR A 78 6.95 1.71 6.87
CA TYR A 78 6.57 0.34 6.48
C TYR A 78 5.08 0.07 6.71
N THR A 79 4.58 0.39 7.90
CA THR A 79 3.17 0.20 8.27
C THR A 79 2.22 0.97 7.34
N HIS A 80 2.59 2.20 6.95
CA HIS A 80 1.81 3.00 6.01
C HIS A 80 1.76 2.39 4.61
N TYR A 81 2.90 1.92 4.08
CA TYR A 81 2.93 1.24 2.78
C TYR A 81 2.17 -0.08 2.80
N SER A 82 2.22 -0.84 3.90
CA SER A 82 1.44 -2.08 4.02
C SER A 82 -0.07 -1.79 3.96
N ARG A 83 -0.52 -0.74 4.68
CA ARG A 83 -1.92 -0.30 4.62
C ARG A 83 -2.33 0.21 3.25
N ALA A 84 -1.47 0.99 2.59
CA ALA A 84 -1.71 1.46 1.24
C ALA A 84 -1.84 0.29 0.25
N SER A 85 -0.99 -0.74 0.39
CA SER A 85 -1.06 -1.97 -0.41
C SER A 85 -2.43 -2.65 -0.28
N THR A 86 -2.93 -2.81 0.96
CA THR A 86 -4.26 -3.39 1.20
C THR A 86 -5.35 -2.61 0.47
N LEU A 87 -5.36 -1.28 0.58
CA LEU A 87 -6.37 -0.44 -0.08
C LEU A 87 -6.29 -0.51 -1.62
N VAL A 88 -5.08 -0.58 -2.16
CA VAL A 88 -4.86 -0.73 -3.61
C VAL A 88 -5.36 -2.08 -4.10
N ILE A 89 -5.09 -3.17 -3.37
CA ILE A 89 -5.60 -4.52 -3.67
C ILE A 89 -7.13 -4.55 -3.61
N GLU A 90 -7.73 -3.98 -2.57
CA GLU A 90 -9.20 -3.89 -2.45
C GLU A 90 -9.82 -3.13 -3.62
N THR A 91 -9.16 -2.06 -4.06
CA THR A 91 -9.60 -1.28 -5.22
C THR A 91 -9.48 -2.08 -6.51
N LEU A 92 -8.38 -2.80 -6.73
CA LEU A 92 -8.22 -3.69 -7.89
C LEU A 92 -9.29 -4.78 -7.93
N ASN A 93 -9.59 -5.42 -6.79
CA ASN A 93 -10.62 -6.45 -6.71
C ASN A 93 -12.01 -5.91 -7.05
N LYS A 94 -12.35 -4.73 -6.52
CA LYS A 94 -13.62 -4.07 -6.90
C LYS A 94 -13.66 -3.71 -8.40
N MET A 95 -12.53 -3.46 -9.07
CA MET A 95 -12.51 -3.17 -10.51
C MET A 95 -12.90 -4.42 -11.29
N ILE A 96 -12.38 -5.57 -10.86
CA ILE A 96 -12.69 -6.87 -11.44
C ILE A 96 -14.18 -7.20 -11.23
N GLU A 97 -14.69 -7.07 -10.00
CA GLU A 97 -16.10 -7.35 -9.68
C GLU A 97 -17.07 -6.52 -10.51
N MET A 98 -16.77 -5.23 -10.71
CA MET A 98 -17.59 -4.36 -11.55
C MET A 98 -17.52 -4.73 -13.03
N ASP A 99 -16.33 -5.05 -13.56
CA ASP A 99 -16.19 -5.48 -14.95
C ASP A 99 -16.97 -6.78 -15.21
N GLU A 100 -16.93 -7.73 -14.27
CA GLU A 100 -17.73 -8.96 -14.33
C GLU A 100 -19.24 -8.68 -14.32
N ALA A 101 -19.69 -7.80 -13.42
CA ALA A 101 -21.09 -7.39 -13.34
C ALA A 101 -21.58 -6.70 -14.62
N ILE A 102 -20.77 -5.82 -15.22
CA ILE A 102 -21.07 -5.16 -16.48
C ILE A 102 -21.13 -6.19 -17.62
N ALA A 103 -20.19 -7.14 -17.67
CA ALA A 103 -20.19 -8.19 -18.68
C ALA A 103 -21.47 -9.04 -18.61
N MET A 104 -21.90 -9.44 -17.41
CA MET A 104 -23.16 -10.17 -17.21
C MET A 104 -24.36 -9.37 -17.73
N GLN A 105 -24.46 -8.08 -17.39
CA GLN A 105 -25.56 -7.22 -17.88
C GLN A 105 -25.60 -7.11 -19.41
N ILE A 106 -24.43 -7.08 -20.06
CA ILE A 106 -24.32 -7.08 -21.52
C ILE A 106 -24.82 -8.42 -22.10
N PHE A 107 -24.43 -9.55 -21.51
CA PHE A 107 -24.86 -10.86 -21.99
C PHE A 107 -26.37 -11.08 -21.84
N GLU A 108 -26.94 -10.69 -20.69
CA GLU A 108 -28.39 -10.70 -20.44
C GLU A 108 -29.12 -9.81 -21.45
N GLY A 109 -28.61 -8.59 -21.70
CA GLY A 109 -29.23 -7.66 -22.67
C GLY A 109 -29.13 -8.13 -24.12
N LEU A 110 -28.21 -9.04 -24.44
CA LEU A 110 -28.02 -9.64 -25.77
C LEU A 110 -28.70 -11.02 -25.91
N ASP A 111 -29.42 -11.49 -24.88
CA ASP A 111 -30.07 -12.82 -24.85
C ASP A 111 -29.07 -13.97 -25.12
N MET A 112 -27.80 -13.76 -24.76
CA MET A 112 -26.73 -14.75 -24.94
C MET A 112 -26.61 -15.71 -23.76
N ILE A 113 -27.33 -15.44 -22.68
CA ILE A 113 -27.64 -16.26 -21.50
C ILE A 113 -29.00 -15.82 -20.96
#